data_AF-A0AB39PD93-F1
#
_entry.id   AF-A0AB39PD93-F1
#
_cell.length_a   1.000
_cell.length_b   1.000
_cell.length_c   1.000
_cell.angle_alpha   90.00
_cell.angle_beta   90.00
_cell.angle_gamma   90.00
#
_symmetry.space_group_name_H-M   'P 1'
#
loop_
_entity.id
_entity.type
_entity.pdbx_description
1 polymer ?
#
loop_
_entity_poly.entity_id
_entity_poly.type
_entity_poly.pdbx_seq_one_letter_code
_entity_poly.pdbx_strand_id
1 'polypeptide(L)'
;MPGYAKNEAEAKERLLAYCDKIDLDPAWISDSKWETTVRIACDKKYGYDEAEKAIDSDKVDIAGEKAKSARQAKLDADASDLMDTIEATPGLDDSPAHKMLVHCAAAYVGGIRTNLGYGSKMSRTAYAAVRRQWTRISQEATGGVFTAFVSHDPQDKAELGKIWVGDTLAVRGVQGNLLVRIDGVRFNMHVDITD
;
A
#
# COMPACT_ATOMS: atom_id res chain seq x y z
N MET A 1 21.73 -13.39 -32.46
CA MET A 1 21.99 -12.11 -31.79
C MET A 1 20.66 -11.37 -31.72
N PRO A 2 20.31 -10.74 -30.58
CA PRO A 2 19.09 -9.95 -30.49
C PRO A 2 19.11 -8.83 -31.53
N GLY A 3 17.94 -8.47 -32.06
CA GLY A 3 17.84 -7.28 -32.91
C GLY A 3 18.20 -6.04 -32.07
N TYR A 4 19.05 -5.16 -32.58
CA TYR A 4 19.46 -3.93 -31.90
C TYR A 4 19.45 -2.76 -32.88
N ALA A 5 19.28 -1.55 -32.36
CA ALA A 5 19.28 -0.33 -33.15
C ALA A 5 20.69 0.06 -33.58
N LYS A 6 20.85 0.54 -34.81
CA LYS A 6 22.16 1.05 -35.29
C LYS A 6 22.51 2.39 -34.67
N ASN A 7 21.52 3.14 -34.21
CA ASN A 7 21.65 4.45 -33.58
C ASN A 7 20.39 4.77 -32.75
N GLU A 8 20.48 5.84 -31.98
CA GLU A 8 19.38 6.28 -31.10
C GLU A 8 18.11 6.69 -31.85
N ALA A 9 18.22 7.20 -33.08
CA ALA A 9 17.05 7.61 -33.85
C ALA A 9 16.21 6.39 -34.26
N GLU A 10 16.86 5.34 -34.76
CA GLU A 10 16.23 4.05 -35.06
C GLU A 10 15.63 3.42 -33.79
N ALA A 11 16.36 3.49 -32.67
CA ALA A 11 15.87 3.00 -31.38
C ALA A 11 14.59 3.72 -30.95
N LYS A 12 14.58 5.06 -30.97
CA LYS A 12 13.42 5.86 -30.58
C LYS A 12 12.22 5.58 -31.48
N GLU A 13 12.40 5.54 -32.80
CA GLU A 13 11.30 5.24 -33.75
C GLU A 13 10.64 3.90 -33.43
N ARG A 14 11.46 2.85 -33.25
CA ARG A 14 10.94 1.51 -32.97
C ARG A 14 10.31 1.39 -31.59
N LEU A 15 10.91 1.99 -30.56
CA LEU A 15 10.36 1.95 -29.21
C LEU A 15 9.06 2.76 -29.10
N LEU A 16 8.93 3.87 -29.82
CA LEU A 16 7.67 4.62 -29.91
C LEU A 16 6.58 3.79 -30.60
N ALA A 17 6.91 3.10 -31.70
CA ALA A 17 5.98 2.18 -32.36
C ALA A 17 5.58 1.01 -31.45
N TYR A 18 6.50 0.55 -30.60
CA TYR A 18 6.20 -0.47 -29.59
C TYR A 18 5.26 0.06 -28.50
N CYS A 19 5.52 1.27 -27.97
CA CYS A 19 4.64 1.96 -27.02
C CYS A 19 3.21 2.08 -27.57
N ASP A 20 3.06 2.52 -28.83
CA ASP A 20 1.76 2.61 -29.51
C ASP A 20 1.06 1.24 -29.63
N LYS A 21 1.81 0.20 -30.04
CA LYS A 21 1.29 -1.18 -30.13
C LYS A 21 0.72 -1.69 -28.81
N ILE A 22 1.33 -1.32 -27.68
CA ILE A 22 0.87 -1.74 -26.35
C ILE A 22 -0.06 -0.71 -25.70
N ASP A 23 -0.49 0.35 -26.38
CA ASP A 23 -1.34 1.40 -25.81
C ASP A 23 -0.71 2.03 -24.55
N LEU A 24 0.58 2.36 -24.63
CA LEU A 24 1.31 3.14 -23.63
C LEU A 24 1.72 4.48 -24.25
N ASP A 25 1.28 5.57 -23.65
CA ASP A 25 1.78 6.89 -24.01
C ASP A 25 3.20 7.08 -23.43
N PRO A 26 4.24 7.27 -24.26
CA PRO A 26 5.63 7.38 -23.81
C PRO A 26 5.88 8.61 -22.92
N ALA A 27 5.00 9.61 -22.93
CA ALA A 27 5.08 10.76 -22.02
C ALA A 27 4.94 10.38 -20.53
N TRP A 28 4.43 9.18 -20.25
CA TRP A 28 4.30 8.65 -18.89
C TRP A 28 5.55 7.94 -18.39
N ILE A 29 6.52 7.68 -19.27
CA ILE A 29 7.86 7.21 -18.91
C ILE A 29 8.72 8.44 -18.65
N SER A 30 9.41 8.50 -17.51
CA SER A 30 10.30 9.63 -17.21
C SER A 30 11.46 9.70 -18.22
N ASP A 31 11.93 10.91 -18.54
CA ASP A 31 13.01 11.13 -19.52
C ASP A 31 14.25 10.27 -19.23
N SER A 32 14.64 10.16 -17.95
CA SER A 32 15.78 9.34 -17.52
C SER A 32 15.59 7.83 -17.79
N LYS A 33 14.38 7.31 -17.55
CA LYS A 33 14.04 5.91 -17.87
C LYS A 33 14.02 5.72 -19.38
N TRP A 34 13.41 6.63 -20.12
CA TRP A 34 13.34 6.59 -21.58
C TRP A 34 14.72 6.60 -22.23
N GLU A 35 15.63 7.50 -21.83
CA GLU A 35 17.02 7.54 -22.29
C GLU A 35 17.79 6.25 -21.98
N THR A 36 17.49 5.62 -20.84
CA THR A 36 18.09 4.33 -20.47
C THR A 36 17.58 3.21 -21.39
N THR A 37 16.28 3.16 -21.64
CA THR A 37 15.65 2.20 -22.57
C THR A 37 16.18 2.34 -23.99
N VAL A 38 16.36 3.58 -24.48
CA VAL A 38 16.98 3.85 -25.80
C VAL A 38 18.43 3.34 -25.84
N ARG A 39 19.21 3.54 -24.76
CA ARG A 39 20.58 3.00 -24.67
C ARG A 39 20.60 1.46 -24.68
N ILE A 40 19.66 0.81 -24.00
CA ILE A 40 19.51 -0.66 -24.01
C ILE A 40 19.20 -1.15 -25.44
N ALA A 41 18.30 -0.48 -26.16
CA ALA A 41 17.95 -0.85 -27.54
C ALA A 41 19.13 -0.73 -28.52
N CYS A 42 20.06 0.21 -28.29
CA CYS A 42 21.29 0.35 -29.06
C CYS A 42 22.39 -0.66 -28.67
N ASP A 43 22.26 -1.34 -27.54
CA ASP A 43 23.28 -2.28 -27.04
C ASP A 43 23.20 -3.63 -27.78
N LYS A 44 24.32 -4.07 -28.34
CA LYS A 44 24.41 -5.33 -29.13
C LYS A 44 24.18 -6.59 -28.30
N LYS A 45 24.37 -6.52 -26.98
CA LYS A 45 24.17 -7.63 -26.05
C LYS A 45 22.72 -7.76 -25.62
N TYR A 46 22.01 -6.64 -25.46
CA TYR A 46 20.64 -6.60 -24.97
C TYR A 46 19.63 -6.37 -26.10
N GLY A 47 19.71 -5.23 -26.79
CA GLY A 47 18.90 -4.90 -27.96
C GLY A 47 17.43 -4.61 -27.64
N TYR A 48 16.59 -4.70 -28.66
CA TYR A 48 15.16 -4.38 -28.57
C TYR A 48 14.41 -5.24 -27.56
N ASP A 49 14.70 -6.53 -27.47
CA ASP A 49 13.96 -7.45 -26.59
C ASP A 49 14.01 -7.02 -25.12
N GLU A 50 15.15 -6.51 -24.65
CA GLU A 50 15.30 -6.06 -23.27
C GLU A 50 14.76 -4.64 -23.06
N ALA A 51 14.86 -3.78 -24.08
CA ALA A 51 14.26 -2.45 -24.05
C ALA A 51 12.73 -2.51 -24.03
N GLU A 52 12.12 -3.42 -24.81
CA GLU A 52 10.68 -3.67 -24.81
C GLU A 52 10.20 -4.20 -23.45
N LYS A 53 10.95 -5.11 -22.80
CA LYS A 53 10.65 -5.55 -21.42
C LYS A 53 10.72 -4.41 -20.41
N ALA A 54 11.66 -3.49 -20.56
CA ALA A 54 11.74 -2.33 -19.68
C ALA A 54 10.48 -1.45 -19.83
N ILE A 55 10.00 -1.27 -21.06
CA ILE A 55 8.73 -0.57 -21.35
C ILE A 55 7.53 -1.30 -20.74
N ASP A 56 7.47 -2.64 -20.87
CA ASP A 56 6.41 -3.44 -20.23
C ASP A 56 6.42 -3.30 -18.70
N SER A 57 7.61 -3.30 -18.09
CA SER A 57 7.77 -3.05 -16.65
C SER A 57 7.27 -1.66 -16.26
N ASP A 58 7.64 -0.63 -17.03
CA ASP A 58 7.17 0.74 -16.80
C ASP A 58 5.64 0.84 -16.93
N LYS A 59 5.04 0.14 -17.89
CA LYS A 59 3.58 0.09 -18.03
C LYS A 59 2.90 -0.53 -16.80
N VAL A 60 3.47 -1.61 -16.25
CA VAL A 60 2.97 -2.23 -15.03
C VAL A 60 3.11 -1.28 -13.84
N ASP A 61 4.25 -0.60 -13.71
CA ASP A 61 4.50 0.39 -12.65
C ASP A 61 3.50 1.55 -12.75
N ILE A 62 3.30 2.12 -13.95
CA ILE A 62 2.35 3.22 -14.20
C ILE A 62 0.92 2.78 -13.89
N ALA A 63 0.52 1.58 -14.30
CA ALA A 63 -0.79 1.04 -13.93
C ALA A 63 -0.93 0.89 -12.40
N GLY A 64 0.16 0.49 -11.72
CA GLY A 64 0.26 0.49 -10.26
C GLY A 64 0.09 1.88 -9.65
N GLU A 65 0.78 2.90 -10.16
CA GLU A 65 0.66 4.29 -9.70
C GLU A 65 -0.72 4.89 -9.97
N LYS A 66 -1.34 4.57 -11.11
CA LYS A 66 -2.72 4.96 -11.41
C LYS A 66 -3.70 4.32 -10.42
N ALA A 67 -3.49 3.05 -10.07
CA ALA A 67 -4.30 2.36 -9.06
C ALA A 67 -4.09 2.96 -7.67
N LYS A 68 -2.85 3.31 -7.29
CA LYS A 68 -2.56 4.03 -6.04
C LYS A 68 -3.26 5.39 -6.02
N SER A 69 -3.14 6.16 -7.10
CA SER A 69 -3.79 7.47 -7.24
C SER A 69 -5.32 7.38 -7.15
N ALA A 70 -5.92 6.35 -7.76
CA ALA A 70 -7.37 6.12 -7.66
C ALA A 70 -7.81 5.76 -6.23
N ARG A 71 -7.01 4.99 -5.49
CA ARG A 71 -7.27 4.69 -4.07
C ARG A 71 -7.06 5.91 -3.18
N GLN A 72 -6.03 6.71 -3.44
CA GLN A 72 -5.82 7.99 -2.75
C GLN A 72 -7.02 8.92 -2.99
N ALA A 73 -7.47 9.07 -4.24
CA ALA A 73 -8.65 9.87 -4.56
C ALA A 73 -9.93 9.39 -3.86
N LYS A 74 -10.06 8.09 -3.58
CA LYS A 74 -11.18 7.56 -2.77
C LYS A 74 -11.08 7.93 -1.30
N LEU A 75 -9.87 7.99 -0.74
CA LEU A 75 -9.65 8.48 0.61
C LEU A 75 -9.89 10.00 0.69
N ASP A 76 -9.40 10.75 -0.29
CA ASP A 76 -9.56 12.20 -0.35
C ASP A 76 -11.03 12.61 -0.56
N ALA A 77 -11.83 11.73 -1.18
CA ALA A 77 -13.27 11.89 -1.34
C ALA A 77 -14.09 11.18 -0.24
N ASP A 78 -13.47 10.88 0.90
CA ASP A 78 -14.17 10.28 2.04
C ASP A 78 -15.28 11.20 2.53
N ALA A 79 -16.54 10.82 2.33
CA ALA A 79 -17.68 11.67 2.69
C ALA A 79 -17.81 11.97 4.20
N SER A 80 -17.12 11.20 5.05
CA SER A 80 -17.06 11.48 6.50
C SER A 80 -15.93 12.41 6.92
N ASP A 81 -15.02 12.78 6.01
CA ASP A 81 -13.79 13.53 6.32
C ASP A 81 -13.10 12.97 7.59
N LEU A 82 -13.01 11.64 7.69
CA LEU A 82 -12.69 10.99 8.97
C LEU A 82 -11.30 11.39 9.49
N MET A 83 -10.30 11.44 8.61
CA MET A 83 -8.93 11.79 9.02
C MET A 83 -8.86 13.21 9.55
N ASP A 84 -9.45 14.17 8.83
CA ASP A 84 -9.52 15.58 9.26
C ASP A 84 -10.31 15.72 10.58
N THR A 85 -11.41 14.98 10.73
CA THR A 85 -12.21 14.96 11.96
C THR A 85 -11.39 14.41 13.15
N ILE A 86 -10.57 13.38 12.94
CA ILE A 86 -9.68 12.84 13.97
C ILE A 86 -8.62 13.85 14.38
N GLU A 87 -7.98 14.52 13.41
CA GLU A 87 -6.96 15.56 13.64
C GLU A 87 -7.54 16.76 14.40
N ALA A 88 -8.80 17.12 14.14
CA ALA A 88 -9.50 18.19 14.85
C ALA A 88 -9.99 17.77 16.26
N THR A 89 -10.01 16.47 16.58
CA THR A 89 -10.60 15.95 17.81
C THR A 89 -9.57 15.80 18.94
N PRO A 90 -9.70 16.55 20.07
CA PRO A 90 -8.77 16.43 21.18
C PRO A 90 -8.69 15.01 21.75
N GLY A 91 -7.45 14.52 21.88
CA GLY A 91 -7.13 13.19 22.41
C GLY A 91 -7.27 12.04 21.40
N LEU A 92 -7.66 12.33 20.15
CA LEU A 92 -7.54 11.41 19.02
C LEU A 92 -6.40 11.78 18.09
N ASP A 93 -6.14 13.08 17.89
CA ASP A 93 -4.99 13.53 17.13
C ASP A 93 -3.67 12.97 17.70
N ASP A 94 -2.77 12.55 16.80
CA ASP A 94 -1.51 11.85 17.04
C ASP A 94 -1.57 10.60 17.98
N SER A 95 -2.78 10.14 18.33
CA SER A 95 -2.97 8.98 19.20
C SER A 95 -2.49 7.69 18.53
N PRO A 96 -2.15 6.64 19.30
CA PRO A 96 -1.75 5.38 18.70
C PRO A 96 -2.83 4.77 17.78
N ALA A 97 -4.11 4.94 18.12
CA ALA A 97 -5.22 4.51 17.27
C ALA A 97 -5.27 5.28 15.95
N HIS A 98 -5.05 6.59 15.98
CA HIS A 98 -4.93 7.40 14.77
C HIS A 98 -3.76 6.95 13.89
N LYS A 99 -2.55 6.79 14.46
CA LYS A 99 -1.37 6.28 13.73
C LYS A 99 -1.62 4.92 13.09
N MET A 100 -2.28 4.00 13.79
CA MET A 100 -2.66 2.70 13.25
C MET A 100 -3.66 2.81 12.09
N LEU A 101 -4.61 3.74 12.15
CA LEU A 101 -5.55 3.98 11.06
C LEU A 101 -4.84 4.57 9.83
N VAL A 102 -3.92 5.50 10.03
CA VAL A 102 -3.04 6.05 8.97
C VAL A 102 -2.23 4.94 8.31
N HIS A 103 -1.70 3.99 9.07
CA HIS A 103 -1.00 2.82 8.51
C HIS A 103 -1.93 1.94 7.65
N CYS A 104 -3.18 1.72 8.08
CA CYS A 104 -4.17 1.00 7.28
C CYS A 104 -4.51 1.76 5.98
N ALA A 105 -4.67 3.08 6.04
CA ALA A 105 -4.93 3.93 4.88
C ALA A 105 -3.76 3.90 3.88
N ALA A 106 -2.53 4.02 4.36
CA ALA A 106 -1.34 3.88 3.51
C ALA A 106 -1.23 2.50 2.85
N ALA A 107 -1.54 1.42 3.59
CA ALA A 107 -1.57 0.07 3.04
C ALA A 107 -2.66 -0.10 1.97
N TYR A 108 -3.82 0.51 2.17
CA TYR A 108 -4.88 0.57 1.17
C TYR A 108 -4.40 1.26 -0.11
N VAL A 109 -3.86 2.48 -0.02
CA VAL A 109 -3.34 3.22 -1.18
C VAL A 109 -2.27 2.39 -1.90
N GLY A 110 -1.29 1.89 -1.15
CA GLY A 110 -0.22 1.04 -1.68
C GLY A 110 -0.73 -0.25 -2.34
N GLY A 111 -1.92 -0.72 -1.98
CA GLY A 111 -2.51 -1.97 -2.50
C GLY A 111 -1.80 -3.22 -1.99
N ILE A 112 -1.13 -3.13 -0.84
CA ILE A 112 -0.24 -4.16 -0.32
C ILE A 112 -0.69 -4.53 1.10
N ARG A 113 -0.83 -5.85 1.35
CA ARG A 113 -1.00 -6.51 2.67
C ARG A 113 -2.14 -5.96 3.56
N THR A 114 -3.15 -6.79 3.78
CA THR A 114 -4.28 -6.46 4.68
C THR A 114 -4.04 -6.80 6.15
N ASN A 115 -2.98 -7.54 6.47
CA ASN A 115 -2.55 -7.81 7.84
C ASN A 115 -1.28 -7.01 8.12
N LEU A 116 -1.34 -6.11 9.09
CA LEU A 116 -0.31 -5.14 9.41
C LEU A 116 0.15 -5.36 10.85
N GLY A 117 1.43 -5.13 11.13
CA GLY A 117 1.94 -5.08 12.50
C GLY A 117 2.23 -3.64 12.90
N TYR A 118 1.87 -3.24 14.13
CA TYR A 118 2.17 -1.91 14.64
C TYR A 118 3.67 -1.70 14.94
N GLY A 119 4.48 -2.77 14.92
CA GLY A 119 5.94 -2.73 15.07
C GLY A 119 6.44 -2.47 16.50
N SER A 120 5.60 -1.88 17.37
CA SER A 120 5.88 -1.68 18.79
C SER A 120 4.99 -2.57 19.66
N LYS A 121 5.57 -3.07 20.75
CA LYS A 121 4.82 -3.81 21.77
C LYS A 121 4.12 -2.84 22.73
N MET A 122 2.99 -3.26 23.30
CA MET A 122 2.20 -2.47 24.25
C MET A 122 1.81 -3.31 25.47
N SER A 123 1.55 -2.65 26.61
CA SER A 123 0.87 -3.30 27.73
C SER A 123 -0.63 -3.49 27.45
N ARG A 124 -1.30 -4.41 28.16
CA ARG A 124 -2.74 -4.62 28.10
C ARG A 124 -3.51 -3.34 28.42
N THR A 125 -3.04 -2.57 29.39
CA THR A 125 -3.65 -1.28 29.76
C THR A 125 -3.54 -0.25 28.65
N ALA A 126 -2.36 -0.14 28.02
CA ALA A 126 -2.16 0.74 26.87
C ALA A 126 -3.05 0.29 25.70
N TYR A 127 -3.08 -1.01 25.40
CA TYR A 127 -3.93 -1.55 24.35
C TYR A 127 -5.42 -1.35 24.62
N ALA A 128 -5.88 -1.47 25.86
CA ALA A 128 -7.26 -1.14 26.22
C ALA A 128 -7.60 0.34 25.97
N ALA A 129 -6.65 1.25 26.18
CA ALA A 129 -6.82 2.66 25.81
C ALA A 129 -6.92 2.85 24.29
N VAL A 130 -6.07 2.16 23.51
CA VAL A 130 -6.15 2.17 22.05
C VAL A 130 -7.49 1.64 21.54
N ARG A 131 -8.03 0.56 22.14
CA ARG A 131 -9.35 0.04 21.78
C ARG A 131 -10.49 1.03 22.02
N ARG A 132 -10.42 1.79 23.13
CA ARG A 132 -11.39 2.87 23.40
C ARG A 132 -11.27 3.98 22.36
N GLN A 133 -10.05 4.39 22.00
CA GLN A 133 -9.82 5.37 20.95
C GLN A 133 -10.31 4.87 19.58
N TRP A 134 -10.06 3.60 19.24
CA TRP A 134 -10.54 2.96 18.01
C TRP A 134 -12.08 2.94 17.93
N THR A 135 -12.72 2.68 19.07
CA THR A 135 -14.19 2.75 19.17
C THR A 135 -14.68 4.19 18.99
N ARG A 136 -14.00 5.17 19.61
CA ARG A 136 -14.33 6.59 19.43
C ARG A 136 -14.17 7.04 17.98
N ILE A 137 -13.06 6.70 17.32
CA ILE A 137 -12.84 6.92 15.88
C ILE A 137 -14.00 6.36 15.04
N SER A 138 -14.48 5.16 15.37
CA SER A 138 -15.59 4.55 14.63
C SER A 138 -16.90 5.33 14.70
N GLN A 139 -17.10 6.14 15.74
CA GLN A 139 -18.29 6.97 15.90
C GLN A 139 -18.24 8.22 15.01
N GLU A 140 -17.03 8.67 14.66
CA GLU A 140 -16.81 9.79 13.73
C GLU A 140 -16.95 9.34 12.26
N ALA A 141 -16.77 8.05 11.96
CA ALA A 141 -16.82 7.47 10.61
C ALA A 141 -18.27 7.35 10.06
N THR A 142 -18.90 8.49 9.78
CA THR A 142 -20.32 8.57 9.40
C THR A 142 -20.53 8.61 7.88
N GLY A 143 -20.73 7.44 7.26
CA GLY A 143 -21.13 7.34 5.84
C GLY A 143 -20.00 7.47 4.82
N GLY A 144 -18.75 7.40 5.27
CA GLY A 144 -17.55 7.43 4.44
C GLY A 144 -17.03 6.08 3.96
N VAL A 145 -15.80 6.07 3.43
CA VAL A 145 -15.09 4.87 2.95
C VAL A 145 -14.58 4.00 4.10
N PHE A 146 -14.37 4.59 5.28
CA PHE A 146 -13.98 3.87 6.49
C PHE A 146 -15.21 3.28 7.19
N THR A 147 -15.25 1.96 7.32
CA THR A 147 -16.41 1.24 7.85
C THR A 147 -16.00 0.03 8.70
N ALA A 148 -16.97 -0.56 9.41
CA ALA A 148 -16.82 -1.85 10.10
C ALA A 148 -15.62 -1.93 11.06
N PHE A 149 -15.45 -0.90 11.90
CA PHE A 149 -14.44 -0.89 12.94
C PHE A 149 -14.74 -1.98 13.98
N VAL A 150 -13.75 -2.81 14.28
CA VAL A 150 -13.84 -3.85 15.32
C VAL A 150 -12.54 -3.88 16.10
N SER A 151 -12.62 -4.08 17.41
CA SER A 151 -11.46 -4.37 18.24
C SER A 151 -11.66 -5.65 19.05
N HIS A 152 -10.63 -6.47 19.14
CA HIS A 152 -10.64 -7.70 19.93
C HIS A 152 -9.75 -7.56 21.15
N ASP A 153 -10.11 -8.23 22.24
CA ASP A 153 -9.23 -8.39 23.39
C ASP A 153 -7.92 -9.10 22.99
N PRO A 154 -6.82 -8.87 23.74
CA PRO A 154 -5.59 -9.62 23.55
C PRO A 154 -5.84 -11.12 23.60
N GLN A 155 -5.34 -11.83 22.59
CA GLN A 155 -5.45 -13.28 22.50
C GLN A 155 -4.07 -13.90 22.50
N ASP A 156 -3.88 -14.92 23.34
CA ASP A 156 -2.74 -15.81 23.22
C ASP A 156 -2.91 -16.66 21.95
N LYS A 157 -2.04 -16.44 20.95
CA LYS A 157 -2.12 -17.16 19.68
C LYS A 157 -1.56 -18.58 19.80
N ALA A 158 -0.73 -18.85 20.81
CA ALA A 158 -0.20 -20.18 21.11
C ALA A 158 -1.27 -21.07 21.73
N GLU A 159 -2.02 -20.58 22.72
CA GLU A 159 -3.14 -21.32 23.32
C GLU A 159 -4.25 -21.62 22.30
N LEU A 160 -4.46 -20.74 21.32
CA LEU A 160 -5.46 -20.92 20.26
C LEU A 160 -4.97 -21.81 19.10
N GLY A 161 -3.76 -22.38 19.16
CA GLY A 161 -3.19 -23.22 18.10
C GLY A 161 -2.92 -22.48 16.79
N LYS A 162 -2.83 -21.15 16.80
CA LYS A 162 -2.68 -20.26 15.62
C LYS A 162 -1.26 -19.74 15.42
N ILE A 163 -0.28 -20.49 15.92
CA ILE A 163 1.15 -20.11 15.98
C ILE A 163 1.74 -19.80 14.57
N TRP A 164 1.20 -20.40 13.50
CA TRP A 164 1.87 -20.48 12.19
C TRP A 164 1.23 -19.71 11.01
N VAL A 165 0.25 -18.82 11.22
CA VAL A 165 -0.47 -18.16 10.10
C VAL A 165 0.10 -16.78 9.76
N GLY A 166 1.26 -16.67 9.10
CA GLY A 166 1.79 -15.43 8.47
C GLY A 166 3.22 -15.02 8.84
N ASP A 167 3.88 -14.36 7.88
CA ASP A 167 5.33 -14.21 7.64
C ASP A 167 6.14 -13.28 8.59
N THR A 168 5.89 -13.29 9.90
CA THR A 168 6.78 -12.57 10.85
C THR A 168 7.20 -13.47 12.00
N LEU A 169 8.47 -13.87 11.97
CA LEU A 169 9.26 -14.66 12.94
C LEU A 169 9.41 -14.02 14.33
N ALA A 170 8.43 -13.25 14.80
CA ALA A 170 8.29 -12.99 16.23
C ALA A 170 7.40 -14.10 16.78
N VAL A 171 7.89 -14.87 17.76
CA VAL A 171 7.10 -15.86 18.49
C VAL A 171 5.77 -15.21 18.88
N ARG A 172 4.69 -15.61 18.22
CA ARG A 172 3.36 -15.00 18.38
C ARG A 172 2.83 -15.34 19.76
N GLY A 173 3.15 -14.51 20.74
CA GLY A 173 2.59 -14.57 22.08
C GLY A 173 1.18 -14.00 22.10
N VAL A 174 0.96 -13.03 22.98
CA VAL A 174 -0.33 -12.35 23.14
C VAL A 174 -0.44 -11.19 22.14
N GLN A 175 -1.51 -11.17 21.33
CA GLN A 175 -1.75 -10.10 20.35
C GLN A 175 -3.16 -9.53 20.42
N GLY A 176 -3.25 -8.21 20.41
CA GLY A 176 -4.46 -7.46 20.11
C GLY A 176 -4.70 -7.36 18.60
N ASN A 177 -5.95 -7.18 18.18
CA ASN A 177 -6.32 -6.98 16.78
C ASN A 177 -7.31 -5.81 16.65
N LEU A 178 -6.99 -4.86 15.79
CA LEU A 178 -7.87 -3.75 15.43
C LEU A 178 -8.19 -3.84 13.95
N LEU A 179 -9.46 -3.77 13.60
CA LEU A 179 -9.95 -4.00 12.25
C LEU A 179 -10.75 -2.81 11.77
N VAL A 180 -10.66 -2.57 10.47
CA VAL A 180 -11.40 -1.55 9.72
C VAL A 180 -11.57 -2.03 8.29
N ARG A 181 -12.62 -1.59 7.61
CA ARG A 181 -12.76 -1.68 6.17
C ARG A 181 -12.55 -0.32 5.55
N ILE A 182 -11.79 -0.25 4.47
CA ILE A 182 -11.57 0.96 3.67
C ILE A 182 -12.07 0.63 2.27
N ASP A 183 -13.14 1.30 1.82
CA ASP A 183 -13.78 1.05 0.52
C ASP A 183 -14.08 -0.46 0.32
N GLY A 184 -14.59 -1.10 1.38
CA GLY A 184 -14.94 -2.52 1.41
C GLY A 184 -13.78 -3.49 1.68
N VAL A 185 -12.52 -3.06 1.60
CA VAL A 185 -11.34 -3.90 1.85
C VAL A 185 -11.03 -3.96 3.34
N ARG A 186 -11.00 -5.16 3.92
CA ARG A 186 -10.71 -5.38 5.36
C ARG A 186 -9.22 -5.31 5.65
N PHE A 187 -8.84 -4.47 6.61
CA PHE A 187 -7.51 -4.41 7.21
C PHE A 187 -7.54 -4.90 8.66
N ASN A 188 -6.44 -5.49 9.09
CA ASN A 188 -6.24 -6.00 10.43
C ASN A 188 -4.87 -5.57 10.95
N MET A 189 -4.88 -4.68 11.95
CA MET A 189 -3.70 -4.21 12.65
C MET A 189 -3.46 -5.10 13.88
N HIS A 190 -2.35 -5.82 13.86
CA HIS A 190 -1.82 -6.63 14.94
C HIS A 190 -0.96 -5.77 15.88
N VAL A 191 -1.23 -5.90 17.18
CA VAL A 191 -0.47 -5.23 18.24
C VAL A 191 0.06 -6.30 19.19
N ASP A 192 1.38 -6.40 19.30
CA ASP A 192 2.03 -7.32 20.23
C ASP A 192 1.88 -6.81 21.67
N ILE A 193 1.56 -7.72 22.60
CA ILE A 193 1.29 -7.42 24.00
C ILE A 193 2.39 -8.02 24.89
N THR A 194 2.91 -7.25 25.85
CA THR A 194 4.10 -7.61 26.66
C THR A 194 3.84 -8.12 28.08
N ASP A 195 2.60 -8.08 28.55
CA ASP A 195 2.17 -8.38 29.92
C ASP A 195 1.06 -9.45 30.00
#